data_AF-A0A494VWU4-F1
#
_entry.id   AF-A0A494VWU4-F1
#
_cell.length_a   1.000
_cell.length_b   1.000
_cell.length_c   1.000
_cell.angle_alpha   90.00
_cell.angle_beta   90.00
_cell.angle_gamma   90.00
#
_symmetry.space_group_name_H-M   'P 1'
#
loop_
_entity.id
_entity.type
_entity.pdbx_description
1 polymer ?
#
loop_
_entity_poly.entity_id
_entity_poly.type
_entity_poly.pdbx_seq_one_letter_code
_entity_poly.pdbx_strand_id
1 'polypeptide(L)'
;MRRQFQLPESDAIYLENLGNDWETIIDGGMHWVIIKDHPVPLGYNISNTDIAIKIETGYPRTGLDMAYFYPGLTRLDGKLIGAVCLQPIDGKQFQRWSRHRTATNPWREGVDDLSTHVALISYWFEEEFTKR
;
A
#
# COMPACT_ATOMS: atom_id res chain seq x y z
N MET A 1 9.35 -2.12 -16.84
CA MET A 1 8.94 -2.32 -15.43
C MET A 1 9.17 -3.77 -15.03
N ARG A 2 9.53 -4.05 -13.77
CA ARG A 2 9.82 -5.41 -13.27
C ARG A 2 8.54 -6.22 -13.01
N ARG A 3 8.59 -7.51 -13.36
CA ARG A 3 7.50 -8.48 -13.14
C ARG A 3 8.07 -9.82 -12.63
N GLN A 4 8.60 -9.83 -11.40
CA GLN A 4 9.35 -10.99 -10.88
C GLN A 4 8.45 -12.15 -10.42
N PHE A 5 7.16 -11.90 -10.23
CA PHE A 5 6.16 -12.91 -9.95
C PHE A 5 4.80 -12.51 -10.53
N GLN A 6 3.90 -13.49 -10.66
CA GLN A 6 2.55 -13.30 -11.19
C GLN A 6 1.54 -13.06 -10.07
N LEU A 7 0.60 -12.16 -10.33
CA LEU A 7 -0.57 -11.91 -9.49
C LEU A 7 -1.78 -12.67 -10.04
N PRO A 8 -2.84 -12.86 -9.25
CA PRO A 8 -4.16 -13.18 -9.77
C PRO A 8 -4.57 -12.25 -10.92
N GLU A 9 -5.31 -12.78 -11.89
CA GLU A 9 -5.71 -12.05 -13.10
C GLU A 9 -6.49 -10.77 -12.78
N SER A 10 -7.40 -10.82 -11.79
CA SER A 10 -8.18 -9.66 -11.34
C SER A 10 -7.30 -8.52 -10.84
N ASP A 11 -6.24 -8.83 -10.09
CA ASP A 11 -5.32 -7.83 -9.55
C ASP A 11 -4.46 -7.22 -10.65
N ALA A 12 -4.00 -8.03 -11.61
CA ALA A 12 -3.25 -7.54 -12.76
C ALA A 12 -4.12 -6.60 -13.61
N ILE A 13 -5.37 -7.00 -13.91
CA ILE A 13 -6.34 -6.16 -14.63
C ILE A 13 -6.59 -4.86 -13.88
N TYR A 14 -6.75 -4.90 -12.55
CA TYR A 14 -6.93 -3.70 -11.74
C TYR A 14 -5.72 -2.76 -11.87
N LEU A 15 -4.50 -3.28 -11.70
CA LEU A 15 -3.28 -2.47 -11.77
C LEU A 15 -3.04 -1.86 -13.16
N GLU A 16 -3.32 -2.59 -14.23
CA GLU A 16 -3.24 -2.06 -15.60
C GLU A 16 -4.26 -0.92 -15.83
N ASN A 17 -5.43 -0.99 -15.19
CA ASN A 17 -6.46 0.05 -15.30
C ASN A 17 -6.29 1.20 -14.30
N LEU A 18 -5.39 1.08 -13.33
CA LEU A 18 -5.16 2.09 -12.30
C LEU A 18 -4.58 3.39 -12.88
N GLY A 19 -3.91 3.30 -14.03
CA GLY A 19 -3.24 4.43 -14.70
C GLY A 19 -1.88 4.79 -14.12
N ASN A 20 -1.45 4.08 -13.06
CA ASN A 20 -0.12 4.16 -12.49
C ASN A 20 0.77 3.05 -13.06
N ASP A 21 2.03 3.40 -13.27
CA ASP A 21 3.11 2.44 -13.42
C ASP A 21 3.15 1.51 -12.19
N TRP A 22 3.31 0.20 -12.38
CA TRP A 22 3.43 -0.75 -11.26
C TRP A 22 4.50 -1.80 -11.49
N GLU A 23 5.00 -2.45 -10.43
CA GLU A 23 6.00 -3.52 -10.47
C GLU A 23 5.67 -4.66 -9.51
N THR A 24 6.09 -5.88 -9.86
CA THR A 24 6.20 -6.99 -8.90
C THR A 24 7.66 -7.35 -8.68
N ILE A 25 8.10 -7.35 -7.43
CA ILE A 25 9.49 -7.65 -7.04
C ILE A 25 9.55 -8.66 -5.89
N ILE A 26 10.65 -9.39 -5.84
CA ILE A 26 11.03 -10.28 -4.75
C ILE A 26 12.23 -9.65 -4.05
N ASP A 27 12.08 -9.29 -2.78
CA ASP A 27 13.14 -8.70 -1.97
C ASP A 27 13.14 -9.34 -0.58
N GLY A 28 14.31 -9.80 -0.12
CA GLY A 28 14.45 -10.53 1.14
C GLY A 28 13.58 -11.79 1.24
N GLY A 29 13.20 -12.40 0.11
CA GLY A 29 12.26 -13.53 0.05
C GLY A 29 10.78 -13.15 0.20
N MET A 30 10.46 -11.85 0.26
CA MET A 30 9.09 -11.35 0.29
C MET A 30 8.66 -10.88 -1.09
N HIS A 31 7.39 -11.09 -1.43
CA HIS A 31 6.77 -10.64 -2.66
C HIS A 31 6.13 -9.27 -2.43
N TRP A 32 6.46 -8.30 -3.28
CA TRP A 32 5.95 -6.93 -3.20
C TRP A 32 5.31 -6.51 -4.51
N VAL A 33 4.17 -5.85 -4.41
CA VAL A 33 3.64 -4.99 -5.47
C VAL A 33 4.03 -3.56 -5.16
N ILE A 34 4.61 -2.85 -6.12
CA ILE A 34 4.92 -1.42 -6.01
C ILE A 34 4.10 -0.67 -7.05
N ILE A 35 3.20 0.19 -6.59
CA ILE A 35 2.45 1.14 -7.41
C ILE A 35 3.20 2.47 -7.37
N LYS A 36 3.53 3.01 -8.54
CA LYS A 36 4.39 4.18 -8.71
C LYS A 36 3.56 5.46 -8.75
N ASP A 37 4.08 6.51 -8.12
CA ASP A 37 3.55 7.87 -8.24
C ASP A 37 2.05 7.99 -7.89
N HIS A 38 1.58 7.21 -6.92
CA HIS A 38 0.19 7.23 -6.50
C HIS A 38 -0.15 8.59 -5.86
N PRO A 39 -1.23 9.25 -6.28
CA PRO A 39 -1.60 10.56 -5.74
C PRO A 39 -1.96 10.47 -4.26
N VAL A 40 -1.63 11.51 -3.50
CA VAL A 40 -2.02 11.65 -2.09
C VAL A 40 -2.84 12.93 -1.90
N PRO A 41 -3.81 12.95 -0.96
CA PRO A 41 -4.62 14.14 -0.69
C PRO A 41 -3.78 15.36 -0.28
N LEU A 42 -4.38 16.54 -0.40
CA LEU A 42 -3.79 17.77 0.11
C LEU A 42 -3.57 17.69 1.62
N GLY A 43 -2.52 18.36 2.10
CA GLY A 43 -2.16 18.39 3.52
C GLY A 43 -0.93 17.56 3.86
N TYR A 44 -0.43 16.74 2.94
CA TYR A 44 0.88 16.09 3.05
C TYR A 44 2.01 16.93 2.43
N ASN A 45 3.25 16.63 2.79
CA ASN A 45 4.47 17.28 2.28
C ASN A 45 4.77 17.02 0.80
N ILE A 46 4.11 16.04 0.19
CA ILE A 46 4.27 15.61 -1.20
C ILE A 46 2.88 15.37 -1.82
N SER A 47 2.76 15.46 -3.14
CA SER A 47 1.51 15.20 -3.88
C SER A 47 1.36 13.76 -4.34
N ASN A 48 2.46 13.01 -4.39
CA ASN A 48 2.50 11.64 -4.86
C ASN A 48 3.53 10.82 -4.07
N THR A 49 3.31 9.51 -3.96
CA THR A 49 4.24 8.56 -3.34
C THR A 49 4.14 7.19 -4.01
N ASP A 50 5.22 6.41 -4.01
CA ASP A 50 5.14 4.99 -4.32
C ASP A 50 4.42 4.27 -3.17
N ILE A 51 3.49 3.36 -3.50
CA ILE A 51 2.87 2.45 -2.54
C ILE A 51 3.45 1.07 -2.75
N ALA A 52 4.11 0.52 -1.73
CA ALA A 52 4.48 -0.89 -1.70
C ALA A 52 3.49 -1.69 -0.83
N ILE A 53 3.08 -2.85 -1.32
CA ILE A 53 2.15 -3.77 -0.68
C ILE A 53 2.82 -5.14 -0.65
N LYS A 54 2.90 -5.74 0.54
CA LYS A 54 3.43 -7.09 0.70
C LYS A 54 2.35 -8.10 0.31
N ILE A 55 2.66 -8.97 -0.63
CA ILE A 55 1.79 -10.09 -0.99
C ILE A 55 2.05 -11.23 0.00
N GLU A 56 1.06 -11.50 0.84
CA GLU A 56 1.17 -12.49 1.91
C GLU A 56 1.11 -13.93 1.38
N THR A 57 1.79 -14.83 2.08
CA THR A 57 1.73 -16.27 1.76
C THR A 57 0.29 -16.76 1.88
N GLY A 58 -0.24 -17.34 0.80
CA GLY A 58 -1.62 -17.82 0.72
C GLY A 58 -2.63 -16.80 0.21
N TYR A 59 -2.20 -15.60 -0.18
CA TYR A 59 -3.02 -14.66 -0.93
C TYR A 59 -3.60 -15.30 -2.21
N PRO A 60 -4.88 -15.09 -2.57
CA PRO A 60 -5.85 -14.16 -1.97
C PRO A 60 -6.67 -14.70 -0.78
N ARG A 61 -6.41 -15.92 -0.31
CA ARG A 61 -7.09 -16.42 0.91
C ARG A 61 -6.59 -15.71 2.16
N THR A 62 -5.27 -15.50 2.23
CA THR A 62 -4.65 -14.66 3.25
C THR A 62 -4.82 -13.20 2.85
N GLY A 63 -5.37 -12.41 3.76
CA GLY A 63 -5.60 -10.98 3.51
C GLY A 63 -4.31 -10.17 3.47
N LEU A 64 -4.34 -9.13 2.64
CA LEU A 64 -3.30 -8.11 2.61
C LEU A 64 -3.39 -7.22 3.85
N ASP A 65 -2.23 -6.75 4.30
CA ASP A 65 -2.08 -5.98 5.52
C ASP A 65 -1.05 -4.86 5.34
N MET A 66 -1.23 -3.77 6.10
CA MET A 66 -0.34 -2.59 6.07
C MET A 66 -0.19 -1.93 4.69
N ALA A 67 0.58 -0.84 4.65
CA ALA A 67 1.10 -0.22 3.43
C ALA A 67 2.41 0.51 3.71
N TYR A 68 3.19 0.74 2.66
CA TYR A 68 4.54 1.23 2.74
C TYR A 68 4.74 2.32 1.69
N PHE A 69 5.33 3.47 2.09
CA PHE A 69 5.35 4.66 1.25
C PHE A 69 6.77 5.17 0.99
N TYR A 70 7.05 5.55 -0.27
CA TYR A 70 8.31 6.19 -0.64
C TYR A 70 8.12 7.21 -1.78
N PRO A 71 8.45 8.50 -1.58
CA PRO A 71 8.95 9.11 -0.35
C PRO A 71 7.95 9.02 0.81
N GLY A 72 8.46 8.96 2.05
CA GLY A 72 7.60 8.92 3.24
C GLY A 72 6.81 10.21 3.42
N LEU A 73 5.63 10.10 4.03
CA LEU A 73 4.73 11.23 4.23
C LEU A 73 4.91 11.87 5.60
N THR A 74 4.72 13.18 5.64
CA THR A 74 4.50 13.99 6.84
C THR A 74 3.34 14.95 6.60
N ARG A 75 2.63 15.32 7.66
CA ARG A 75 1.52 16.27 7.56
C ARG A 75 2.04 17.71 7.66
N LEU A 76 1.48 18.58 6.85
CA LEU A 76 1.80 20.01 6.84
C LEU A 76 1.22 20.77 8.05
N ASP A 77 0.22 20.21 8.73
CA ASP A 77 -0.34 20.76 9.98
C ASP A 77 0.53 20.48 11.22
N GLY A 78 1.69 19.85 11.04
CA GLY A 78 2.64 19.55 12.11
C GLY A 78 2.25 18.37 13.00
N LYS A 79 1.09 17.73 12.79
CA LYS A 79 0.74 16.51 13.52
C LYS A 79 1.56 15.33 13.02
N LEU A 80 1.93 14.44 13.94
CA LEU A 80 2.66 13.22 13.61
C LEU A 80 1.71 12.17 13.02
N ILE A 81 2.23 11.39 12.07
CA ILE A 81 1.57 10.17 11.59
C ILE A 81 1.93 9.05 12.57
N GLY A 82 0.90 8.43 13.17
CA GLY A 82 1.08 7.37 14.16
C GLY A 82 1.57 6.05 13.55
N ALA A 83 2.21 5.23 14.38
CA ALA A 83 2.60 3.85 14.05
C ALA A 83 3.41 3.70 12.74
N VAL A 84 4.38 4.60 12.54
CA VAL A 84 5.32 4.57 11.41
C VAL A 84 6.68 3.99 11.78
N CYS A 85 7.27 3.20 10.89
CA CYS A 85 8.68 2.80 10.98
C CYS A 85 9.30 2.68 9.58
N LEU A 86 10.60 2.44 9.48
CA LEU A 86 11.25 2.20 8.20
C LEU A 86 11.25 0.70 7.85
N GLN A 87 11.03 0.40 6.58
CA GLN A 87 11.14 -0.92 5.98
C GLN A 87 12.06 -0.82 4.74
N PRO A 88 13.19 -1.53 4.70
CA PRO A 88 13.95 -1.67 3.48
C PRO A 88 13.15 -2.50 2.46
N ILE A 89 12.93 -1.93 1.27
CA ILE A 89 12.33 -2.58 0.11
C ILE A 89 13.08 -2.04 -1.12
N ASP A 90 13.67 -2.92 -1.91
CA ASP A 90 14.33 -2.58 -3.18
C ASP A 90 15.42 -1.50 -3.02
N GLY A 91 16.23 -1.63 -1.97
CA GLY A 91 17.29 -0.66 -1.65
C GLY A 91 16.79 0.71 -1.15
N LYS A 92 15.48 0.91 -0.99
CA LYS A 92 14.86 2.13 -0.47
C LYS A 92 14.30 1.92 0.92
N GLN A 93 14.32 2.97 1.74
CA GLN A 93 13.73 2.98 3.07
C GLN A 93 12.28 3.47 2.98
N PHE A 94 11.34 2.55 2.80
CA PHE A 94 9.91 2.88 2.79
C PHE A 94 9.41 3.17 4.20
N GLN A 95 8.54 4.18 4.33
CA GLN A 95 7.81 4.44 5.56
C GLN A 95 6.65 3.45 5.66
N ARG A 96 6.75 2.46 6.55
CA ARG A 96 5.68 1.51 6.86
C ARG A 96 4.61 2.17 7.72
N TRP A 97 3.35 2.03 7.34
CA TRP A 97 2.22 2.34 8.19
C TRP A 97 1.61 1.04 8.73
N SER A 98 1.72 0.82 10.04
CA SER A 98 1.13 -0.34 10.73
C SER A 98 -0.37 -0.14 10.96
N ARG A 99 -1.15 -0.21 9.88
CA ARG A 99 -2.61 -0.18 9.90
C ARG A 99 -3.17 -1.51 9.46
N HIS A 100 -4.19 -1.95 10.17
CA HIS A 100 -4.73 -3.29 10.06
C HIS A 100 -6.22 -3.25 9.80
N ARG A 101 -6.70 -4.26 9.07
CA ARG A 101 -8.13 -4.57 9.03
C ARG A 101 -8.62 -4.93 10.44
N THR A 102 -9.84 -4.53 10.77
CA THR A 102 -10.42 -4.72 12.10
C THR A 102 -11.48 -5.83 12.06
N ALA A 103 -11.96 -6.27 13.22
CA ALA A 103 -13.09 -7.20 13.28
C ALA A 103 -14.38 -6.64 12.63
N THR A 104 -14.52 -5.31 12.59
CA THR A 104 -15.65 -4.62 11.92
C THR A 104 -15.46 -4.48 10.41
N ASN A 105 -14.22 -4.53 9.91
CA ASN A 105 -13.90 -4.52 8.49
C ASN A 105 -12.83 -5.60 8.18
N PRO A 106 -13.16 -6.90 8.34
CA PRO A 106 -12.20 -7.98 8.16
C PRO A 106 -11.91 -8.20 6.67
N TRP A 107 -10.84 -8.94 6.38
CA TRP A 107 -10.65 -9.51 5.04
C TRP A 107 -11.74 -10.53 4.75
N ARG A 108 -12.38 -10.42 3.59
CA ARG A 108 -13.42 -11.32 3.12
C ARG A 108 -12.86 -12.16 1.98
N GLU A 109 -12.53 -13.42 2.28
CA GLU A 109 -12.05 -14.37 1.27
C GLU A 109 -13.02 -14.46 0.10
N GLY A 110 -12.49 -14.37 -1.13
CA GLY A 110 -13.28 -14.40 -2.36
C GLY A 110 -14.03 -13.10 -2.70
N VAL A 111 -13.89 -12.06 -1.87
CA VAL A 111 -14.49 -10.73 -2.11
C VAL A 111 -13.44 -9.63 -2.11
N ASP A 112 -12.52 -9.65 -1.14
CA ASP A 112 -11.42 -8.70 -1.07
C ASP A 112 -10.21 -9.18 -1.88
N ASP A 113 -9.52 -8.22 -2.47
CA ASP A 113 -8.38 -8.40 -3.35
C ASP A 113 -7.44 -7.17 -3.24
N LEU A 114 -6.50 -7.04 -4.18
CA LEU A 114 -5.58 -5.91 -4.17
C LEU A 114 -6.32 -4.58 -4.35
N SER A 115 -7.37 -4.55 -5.16
CA SER A 115 -8.14 -3.33 -5.43
C SER A 115 -8.83 -2.80 -4.18
N THR A 116 -9.44 -3.69 -3.38
CA THR A 116 -10.09 -3.26 -2.13
C THR A 116 -9.07 -2.87 -1.07
N HIS A 117 -7.87 -3.44 -1.10
CA HIS A 117 -6.77 -3.02 -0.23
C HIS A 117 -6.22 -1.64 -0.61
N VAL A 118 -6.04 -1.34 -1.90
CA VAL A 118 -5.63 0.01 -2.36
C VAL A 118 -6.70 1.05 -2.04
N ALA A 119 -7.99 0.70 -2.14
CA ALA A 119 -9.07 1.57 -1.69
C ALA A 119 -9.00 1.84 -0.17
N LEU A 120 -8.68 0.83 0.64
CA LEU A 120 -8.47 0.99 2.09
C LEU A 120 -7.26 1.87 2.40
N ILE A 121 -6.17 1.75 1.64
CA ILE A 121 -5.00 2.63 1.75
C ILE A 121 -5.36 4.08 1.44
N SER A 122 -6.18 4.30 0.41
CA SER A 122 -6.68 5.63 0.06
C SER A 122 -7.48 6.24 1.22
N TYR A 123 -8.36 5.44 1.84
CA TYR A 123 -9.08 5.85 3.05
C TYR A 123 -8.13 6.19 4.21
N TRP A 124 -7.03 5.46 4.40
CA TRP A 124 -6.07 5.76 5.46
C TRP A 124 -5.43 7.14 5.33
N PHE A 125 -5.20 7.64 4.10
CA PHE A 125 -4.73 9.00 3.89
C PHE A 125 -5.73 10.03 4.39
N GLU A 126 -7.01 9.87 4.05
CA GLU A 126 -8.06 10.78 4.50
C GLU A 126 -8.26 10.72 6.02
N GLU A 127 -8.26 9.50 6.57
CA GLU A 127 -8.48 9.24 7.98
C GLU A 127 -7.42 9.90 8.89
N GLU A 128 -6.21 10.15 8.38
CA GLU A 128 -5.22 10.90 9.15
C GLU A 128 -5.72 12.28 9.55
N PHE A 129 -6.42 12.98 8.67
CA PHE A 129 -6.89 14.32 8.95
C PHE A 129 -8.15 14.35 9.82
N THR A 130 -8.81 13.21 10.02
CA THR A 130 -10.00 13.09 10.88
C THR A 130 -9.66 12.63 12.30
N LYS A 131 -8.54 11.92 12.49
CA LYS A 131 -8.01 11.56 13.81
C LYS A 131 -7.58 12.82 14.57
N ARG A 132 -8.17 13.00 15.76
CA ARG A 132 -7.92 14.16 16.65
C ARG A 132 -6.52 14.11 17.24
#